data_AF-A0A6A6R0H5-F1
#
_entry.id   AF-A0A6A6R0H5-F1
#
_cell.length_a   1.000
_cell.length_b   1.000
_cell.length_c   1.000
_cell.angle_alpha   90.00
_cell.angle_beta   90.00
_cell.angle_gamma   90.00
#
_symmetry.space_group_name_H-M   'P 1'
#
loop_
_entity.id
_entity.type
_entity.pdbx_description
1 polymer ?
#
loop_
_entity_poly.entity_id
_entity_poly.type
_entity_poly.pdbx_seq_one_letter_code
_entity_poly.pdbx_strand_id
1 'polypeptide(L)'
;MCHNCNLPNPKAQVISGVSWAVPVDIVRLAPHLEAYEEAKPAITALRLCHRFGAGPDAHITKLPLELIEIIAELMQQESRLWKYLEWKEDYDCFQESCELEDHFDEEDTAEFYRLAREQMGIHPKDCSEPGCEACIERLIWQEERRGHHAKYCEMEDCDDCLDGNEYSDAGSDESDDGDENLVDLVVELMSEGGAKYDIHSQRGMNWEERVFQFKCCKDKRTPKIDKLLKILELDFGLSAVISHQRIKLKDAKFVPYDYSLASYDEAAKTTLCYLTLPHKVRTDFVGNEDLWSCEGEVLEGYNFMSTIIDRSTLDITEKQRLRFGRTMKRLGLKPYFHFSQVGDNLPTSLSTDDQKTVLPANTTDVDRLQVHKRTIDDMNERVKRLERSEWPKLMSLVASSMFMCK
;
A
#
# COMPACT_ATOMS: atom_id res chain seq x y z
N MET A 1 -11.43 -26.46 27.46
CA MET A 1 -12.36 -27.32 26.70
C MET A 1 -13.56 -26.48 26.28
N CYS A 2 -13.60 -26.00 25.03
CA CYS A 2 -14.79 -25.36 24.46
C CYS A 2 -15.59 -26.43 23.72
N HIS A 3 -16.74 -26.79 24.27
CA HIS A 3 -17.72 -27.65 23.61
C HIS A 3 -18.73 -26.78 22.86
N ASN A 4 -19.03 -27.18 21.62
CA ASN A 4 -20.10 -26.70 20.72
C ASN A 4 -19.86 -25.38 19.97
N CYS A 5 -18.93 -25.41 19.02
CA CYS A 5 -19.10 -24.70 17.75
C CYS A 5 -19.86 -25.67 16.82
N ASN A 6 -21.19 -25.56 16.80
CA ASN A 6 -22.05 -26.40 15.97
C ASN A 6 -22.00 -25.92 14.52
N LEU A 7 -21.69 -26.88 13.63
CA LEU A 7 -21.89 -26.94 12.18
C LEU A 7 -22.67 -25.76 11.54
N PRO A 8 -22.14 -25.17 10.45
CA PRO A 8 -22.78 -24.05 9.78
C PRO A 8 -24.16 -24.43 9.25
N ASN A 9 -25.14 -23.55 9.51
CA ASN A 9 -26.52 -23.68 9.06
C ASN A 9 -26.58 -23.66 7.50
N PRO A 10 -27.05 -24.73 6.84
CA PRO A 10 -27.10 -24.82 5.38
C PRO A 10 -28.14 -23.90 4.70
N LYS A 11 -28.79 -23.01 5.46
CA LYS A 11 -29.78 -22.04 4.95
C LYS A 11 -29.30 -20.59 4.98
N ALA A 12 -28.03 -20.33 5.27
CA ALA A 12 -27.43 -19.03 5.07
C ALA A 12 -27.28 -18.76 3.56
N GLN A 13 -28.36 -18.32 2.91
CA GLN A 13 -28.25 -17.74 1.57
C GLN A 13 -27.43 -16.47 1.67
N VAL A 14 -26.24 -16.49 1.09
CA VAL A 14 -25.42 -15.31 0.81
C VAL A 14 -26.22 -14.46 -0.18
N ILE A 15 -26.98 -13.49 0.33
CA ILE A 15 -27.48 -12.41 -0.52
C ILE A 15 -26.29 -11.48 -0.71
N SER A 16 -25.45 -11.77 -1.71
CA SER A 16 -24.42 -10.83 -2.16
C SER A 16 -25.14 -9.62 -2.75
N GLY A 17 -25.45 -8.64 -1.89
CA GLY A 17 -25.98 -7.36 -2.32
C GLY A 17 -24.90 -6.67 -3.13
N VAL A 18 -25.14 -6.52 -4.43
CA VAL A 18 -24.14 -5.88 -5.28
C VAL A 18 -24.15 -4.38 -5.02
N SER A 19 -22.98 -3.82 -4.74
CA SER A 19 -22.85 -2.43 -4.33
C SER A 19 -21.81 -1.70 -5.15
N TRP A 20 -22.01 -0.39 -5.29
CA TRP A 20 -21.01 0.51 -5.85
C TRP A 20 -19.79 0.55 -4.94
N ALA A 21 -18.64 0.23 -5.53
CA ALA A 21 -17.36 0.14 -4.86
C ALA A 21 -16.30 0.84 -5.71
N VAL A 22 -15.56 1.78 -5.12
CA VAL A 22 -14.36 2.36 -5.73
C VAL A 22 -13.16 1.79 -5.00
N PRO A 23 -12.28 1.04 -5.67
CA PRO A 23 -11.10 0.48 -5.03
C PRO A 23 -10.14 1.62 -4.71
N VAL A 24 -9.64 1.63 -3.48
CA VAL A 24 -8.70 2.64 -2.98
C VAL A 24 -7.60 1.95 -2.20
N ASP A 25 -6.44 2.60 -2.16
CA ASP A 25 -5.32 2.14 -1.37
C ASP A 25 -5.64 2.38 0.11
N ILE A 26 -5.71 1.30 0.89
CA ILE A 26 -5.94 1.38 2.34
C ILE A 26 -4.79 2.06 3.07
N VAL A 27 -3.56 1.89 2.56
CA VAL A 27 -2.34 2.50 3.09
C VAL A 27 -2.38 4.01 2.90
N ARG A 28 -3.16 4.54 1.96
CA ARG A 28 -3.45 5.98 1.85
C ARG A 28 -4.69 6.39 2.61
N LEU A 29 -5.79 5.64 2.48
CA LEU A 29 -7.10 6.00 3.04
C LEU A 29 -7.03 6.21 4.56
N ALA A 30 -6.50 5.23 5.29
CA ALA A 30 -6.54 5.25 6.74
C ALA A 30 -5.65 6.35 7.37
N PRO A 31 -4.37 6.51 7.02
CA PRO A 31 -3.55 7.60 7.56
C PRO A 31 -4.07 8.98 7.13
N HIS A 32 -4.67 9.11 5.95
CA HIS A 32 -5.30 10.36 5.54
C HIS A 32 -6.56 10.70 6.35
N LEU A 33 -7.32 9.68 6.78
CA LEU A 33 -8.42 9.86 7.73
C LEU A 33 -7.91 10.23 9.13
N GLU A 34 -6.80 9.66 9.58
CA GLU A 34 -6.15 10.03 10.85
C GLU A 34 -5.66 11.49 10.83
N ALA A 35 -4.95 11.89 9.78
CA ALA A 35 -4.51 13.27 9.58
C ALA A 35 -5.69 14.24 9.47
N TYR A 36 -6.77 13.83 8.81
CA TYR A 36 -8.01 14.60 8.74
C TYR A 36 -8.65 14.76 10.12
N GLU A 37 -8.71 13.70 10.93
CA GLU A 37 -9.23 13.74 12.29
C GLU A 37 -8.45 14.73 13.16
N GLU A 38 -7.11 14.68 13.08
CA GLU A 38 -6.21 15.56 13.80
C GLU A 38 -6.40 17.04 13.42
N ALA A 39 -6.49 17.33 12.12
CA ALA A 39 -6.68 18.69 11.62
C ALA A 39 -8.12 19.21 11.77
N LYS A 40 -9.10 18.34 12.04
CA LYS A 40 -10.54 18.68 12.07
C LYS A 40 -10.89 19.87 12.96
N PRO A 41 -10.37 20.01 14.20
CA PRO A 41 -10.68 21.17 15.05
C PRO A 41 -10.20 22.48 14.42
N ALA A 42 -8.99 22.48 13.86
CA ALA A 42 -8.39 23.68 13.27
C ALA A 42 -9.09 24.07 11.94
N ILE A 43 -9.43 23.08 11.11
CA ILE A 43 -10.25 23.30 9.90
C ILE A 43 -11.64 23.84 10.26
N THR A 44 -12.23 23.34 11.35
CA THR A 44 -13.53 23.83 11.83
C THR A 44 -13.43 25.26 12.32
N ALA A 45 -12.40 25.59 13.09
CA ALA A 45 -12.14 26.96 13.53
C ALA A 45 -11.95 27.91 12.34
N LEU A 46 -11.15 27.51 11.35
CA LEU A 46 -10.93 28.27 10.11
C LEU A 46 -12.26 28.59 9.41
N ARG A 47 -13.12 27.57 9.24
CA ARG A 47 -14.45 27.72 8.61
C ARG A 47 -15.39 28.61 9.42
N LEU A 48 -15.36 28.51 10.76
CA LEU A 48 -16.18 29.36 11.63
C LEU A 48 -15.72 30.82 11.58
N CYS A 49 -14.40 31.07 11.61
CA CYS A 49 -13.82 32.40 11.46
C CYS A 49 -14.14 33.01 10.09
N HIS A 50 -14.05 32.22 9.01
CA HIS A 50 -14.43 32.65 7.66
C HIS A 50 -15.92 33.02 7.59
N ARG A 51 -16.81 32.20 8.17
CA ARG A 51 -18.26 32.38 8.06
C ARG A 51 -18.84 33.46 8.98
N PHE A 52 -18.29 33.59 10.19
CA PHE A 52 -18.88 34.39 11.27
C PHE A 52 -17.95 35.48 11.81
N GLY A 53 -16.74 35.62 11.26
CA GLY A 53 -15.83 36.69 11.66
C GLY A 53 -16.48 38.07 11.49
N ALA A 54 -16.30 38.93 12.49
CA ALA A 54 -16.81 40.30 12.47
C ALA A 54 -15.75 41.27 12.97
N GLY A 55 -15.74 42.48 12.42
CA GLY A 55 -14.79 43.54 12.77
C GLY A 55 -13.95 44.01 11.59
N PRO A 56 -13.27 45.18 11.70
CA PRO A 56 -12.47 45.75 10.63
C PRO A 56 -11.29 44.86 10.22
N ASP A 57 -10.76 44.05 11.14
CA ASP A 57 -9.57 43.21 10.96
C ASP A 57 -9.90 41.75 10.57
N ALA A 58 -11.19 41.42 10.36
CA ALA A 58 -11.63 40.06 10.02
C ALA A 58 -11.42 39.74 8.53
N HIS A 59 -10.20 39.89 8.02
CA HIS A 59 -9.85 39.73 6.61
C HIS A 59 -10.12 38.33 6.06
N ILE A 60 -10.05 37.31 6.91
CA ILE A 60 -10.34 35.92 6.54
C ILE A 60 -11.73 35.75 5.89
N THR A 61 -12.73 36.53 6.31
CA THR A 61 -14.11 36.48 5.76
C THR A 61 -14.20 36.87 4.29
N LYS A 62 -13.18 37.56 3.76
CA LYS A 62 -13.10 38.01 2.36
C LYS A 62 -12.42 37.00 1.45
N LEU A 63 -11.83 35.93 2.00
CA LEU A 63 -11.17 34.91 1.19
C LEU A 63 -12.21 34.10 0.40
N PRO A 64 -11.94 33.80 -0.89
CA PRO A 64 -12.70 32.81 -1.64
C PRO A 64 -12.72 31.46 -0.91
N LEU A 65 -13.81 30.70 -1.07
CA LEU A 65 -13.97 29.40 -0.42
C LEU A 65 -12.87 28.42 -0.88
N GLU A 66 -12.44 28.56 -2.12
CA GLU A 66 -11.38 27.77 -2.74
C GLU A 66 -10.06 27.90 -1.98
N LEU A 67 -9.71 29.11 -1.51
CA LEU A 67 -8.50 29.31 -0.71
C LEU A 67 -8.63 28.71 0.68
N ILE A 68 -9.82 28.74 1.28
CA ILE A 68 -10.08 28.07 2.57
C ILE A 68 -9.94 26.55 2.44
N GLU A 69 -10.36 25.98 1.30
CA GLU A 69 -10.19 24.56 1.00
C GLU A 69 -8.71 24.20 0.82
N ILE A 70 -7.94 25.01 0.09
CA ILE A 70 -6.48 24.82 -0.09
C ILE A 70 -5.77 24.89 1.27
N ILE A 71 -6.07 25.90 2.10
CA ILE A 71 -5.46 26.00 3.44
C ILE A 71 -5.79 24.76 4.28
N ALA A 72 -7.05 24.30 4.26
CA ALA A 72 -7.45 23.11 4.99
C ALA A 72 -6.71 21.83 4.51
N GLU A 73 -6.37 21.76 3.23
CA GLU A 73 -5.57 20.67 2.65
C GLU A 73 -4.11 20.74 3.10
N LEU A 74 -3.47 21.91 2.99
CA LEU A 74 -2.10 22.15 3.45
C LEU A 74 -1.92 21.82 4.93
N MET A 75 -2.92 22.13 5.78
CA MET A 75 -2.90 21.81 7.21
C MET A 75 -2.81 20.31 7.53
N GLN A 76 -3.10 19.44 6.57
CA GLN A 76 -3.04 17.98 6.75
C GLN A 76 -1.81 17.36 6.10
N GLN A 77 -1.08 18.07 5.24
CA GLN A 77 -0.11 17.48 4.32
C GLN A 77 1.07 16.79 5.04
N GLU A 78 1.70 17.48 5.99
CA GLU A 78 2.79 16.91 6.80
C GLU A 78 2.32 15.69 7.61
N SER A 79 1.17 15.83 8.28
CA SER A 79 0.58 14.74 9.08
C SER A 79 0.20 13.52 8.22
N ARG A 80 -0.26 13.74 6.98
CA ARG A 80 -0.52 12.67 6.01
C ARG A 80 0.75 11.93 5.64
N LEU A 81 1.83 12.64 5.35
CA LEU A 81 3.09 12.04 4.93
C LEU A 81 3.65 11.12 6.02
N TRP A 82 3.77 11.61 7.25
CA TRP A 82 4.31 10.81 8.35
C TRP A 82 3.47 9.57 8.67
N LYS A 83 2.14 9.74 8.72
CA LYS A 83 1.25 8.60 8.97
C LYS A 83 1.24 7.63 7.79
N TYR A 84 1.36 8.11 6.55
CA TYR A 84 1.49 7.25 5.39
C TYR A 84 2.72 6.35 5.50
N LEU A 85 3.88 6.91 5.86
CA LEU A 85 5.12 6.14 6.04
C LEU A 85 4.96 5.08 7.14
N GLU A 86 4.42 5.44 8.30
CA GLU A 86 4.16 4.49 9.40
C GLU A 86 3.24 3.33 8.96
N TRP A 87 2.15 3.66 8.25
CA TRP A 87 1.23 2.66 7.74
C TRP A 87 1.85 1.80 6.63
N LYS A 88 2.73 2.37 5.81
CA LYS A 88 3.41 1.70 4.70
C LYS A 88 4.41 0.67 5.21
N GLU A 89 5.22 1.01 6.22
CA GLU A 89 6.16 0.07 6.85
C GLU A 89 5.44 -1.15 7.43
N ASP A 90 4.37 -0.94 8.21
CA ASP A 90 3.56 -2.03 8.76
C ASP A 90 2.94 -2.89 7.64
N TYR A 91 2.46 -2.25 6.57
CA TYR A 91 1.85 -2.93 5.43
C TYR A 91 2.86 -3.74 4.60
N ASP A 92 4.08 -3.23 4.42
CA ASP A 92 5.11 -3.90 3.64
C ASP A 92 5.58 -5.18 4.31
N CYS A 93 5.75 -5.16 5.64
CA CYS A 93 5.99 -6.38 6.39
C CYS A 93 4.80 -7.35 6.26
N PHE A 94 3.56 -6.86 6.37
CA PHE A 94 2.37 -7.71 6.18
C PHE A 94 2.25 -8.33 4.77
N GLN A 95 2.65 -7.60 3.73
CA GLN A 95 2.62 -8.06 2.35
C GLN A 95 3.86 -8.88 1.97
N GLU A 96 4.85 -8.98 2.85
CA GLU A 96 6.16 -9.59 2.57
C GLU A 96 6.88 -8.85 1.41
N SER A 97 6.73 -7.52 1.36
CA SER A 97 7.37 -6.64 0.38
C SER A 97 8.39 -5.66 0.97
N CYS A 98 8.69 -5.79 2.25
CA CYS A 98 9.79 -5.08 2.90
C CYS A 98 11.14 -5.70 2.54
N GLU A 99 12.17 -4.86 2.49
CA GLU A 99 13.57 -5.28 2.36
C GLU A 99 14.20 -5.51 3.74
N LEU A 100 15.38 -6.13 3.76
CA LEU A 100 16.12 -6.35 5.00
C LEU A 100 16.43 -5.03 5.72
N GLU A 101 16.84 -4.01 4.97
CA GLU A 101 17.24 -2.69 5.48
C GLU A 101 16.07 -1.95 6.15
N ASP A 102 14.83 -2.19 5.71
CA ASP A 102 13.64 -1.53 6.25
C ASP A 102 13.40 -1.82 7.74
N HIS A 103 13.99 -2.89 8.27
CA HIS A 103 13.82 -3.33 9.66
C HIS A 103 14.81 -2.70 10.64
N PHE A 104 15.80 -1.97 10.14
CA PHE A 104 16.86 -1.41 10.95
C PHE A 104 16.83 0.11 10.85
N ASP A 105 17.16 0.79 11.95
CA ASP A 105 17.37 2.22 11.87
C ASP A 105 18.73 2.55 11.23
N GLU A 106 18.98 3.84 11.01
CA GLU A 106 20.24 4.30 10.41
C GLU A 106 21.46 3.95 11.28
N GLU A 107 21.30 3.86 12.61
CA GLU A 107 22.39 3.58 13.54
C GLU A 107 22.78 2.09 13.49
N ASP A 108 21.79 1.21 13.55
CA ASP A 108 21.93 -0.24 13.39
C ASP A 108 22.55 -0.56 12.03
N THR A 109 22.01 0.02 10.95
CA THR A 109 22.53 -0.14 9.60
C THR A 109 24.00 0.28 9.52
N ALA A 110 24.34 1.46 10.06
CA ALA A 110 25.72 1.95 10.07
C ALA A 110 26.65 1.04 10.88
N GLU A 111 26.15 0.43 11.96
CA GLU A 111 26.90 -0.55 12.74
C GLU A 111 27.18 -1.83 11.93
N PHE A 112 26.21 -2.39 11.21
CA PHE A 112 26.45 -3.55 10.36
C PHE A 112 27.50 -3.28 9.28
N TYR A 113 27.44 -2.13 8.61
CA TYR A 113 28.47 -1.71 7.65
C TYR A 113 29.85 -1.57 8.28
N ARG A 114 29.93 -1.11 9.54
CA ARG A 114 31.19 -1.02 10.30
C ARG A 114 31.76 -2.41 10.57
N LEU A 115 30.93 -3.34 11.06
CA LEU A 115 31.33 -4.71 11.39
C LEU A 115 31.78 -5.48 10.14
N ALA A 116 31.03 -5.37 9.04
CA ALA A 116 31.38 -6.01 7.77
C ALA A 116 32.75 -5.55 7.24
N ARG A 117 33.03 -4.24 7.30
CA ARG A 117 34.35 -3.69 6.92
C ARG A 117 35.48 -4.21 7.80
N GLU A 118 35.24 -4.28 9.11
CA GLU A 118 36.22 -4.82 10.07
C GLU A 118 36.54 -6.29 9.77
N GLN A 119 35.51 -7.11 9.49
CA GLN A 119 35.66 -8.53 9.18
C GLN A 119 36.37 -8.77 7.83
N MET A 120 36.13 -7.90 6.83
CA MET A 120 36.86 -7.97 5.56
C MET A 120 38.27 -7.37 5.62
N GLY A 121 38.69 -6.82 6.77
CA GLY A 121 39.97 -6.11 6.88
C GLY A 121 40.03 -4.85 6.03
N ILE A 122 38.87 -4.33 5.61
CA ILE A 122 38.75 -3.01 4.97
C ILE A 122 38.83 -1.99 6.10
N HIS A 123 40.06 -1.72 6.53
CA HIS A 123 40.30 -0.51 7.29
C HIS A 123 39.91 0.67 6.39
N PRO A 124 39.20 1.68 6.93
CA PRO A 124 39.05 2.95 6.23
C PRO A 124 40.46 3.31 5.79
N LYS A 125 40.74 3.31 4.47
CA LYS A 125 42.07 3.64 3.96
C LYS A 125 42.56 4.81 4.77
N ASP A 126 43.65 4.64 5.50
CA ASP A 126 44.16 5.62 6.44
C ASP A 126 44.24 6.97 5.71
N CYS A 127 43.21 7.81 5.82
CA CYS A 127 43.32 9.23 5.53
C CYS A 127 44.18 9.74 6.67
N SER A 128 45.48 9.58 6.46
CA SER A 128 46.55 9.85 7.41
C SER A 128 46.69 11.34 7.68
N GLU A 129 45.85 12.17 7.05
CA GLU A 129 45.73 13.58 7.32
C GLU A 129 44.30 13.93 7.76
N PRO A 130 44.10 14.38 9.01
CA PRO A 130 42.85 15.02 9.40
C PRO A 130 42.66 16.28 8.54
N GLY A 131 41.69 16.23 7.61
CA GLY A 131 41.44 17.31 6.64
C GLY A 131 41.39 16.87 5.17
N CYS A 132 41.49 15.58 4.86
CA CYS A 132 41.35 15.13 3.47
C CYS A 132 39.93 15.41 2.93
N GLU A 133 39.88 15.94 1.70
CA GLU A 133 38.66 16.43 1.04
C GLU A 133 37.56 15.34 1.00
N ALA A 134 37.94 14.07 0.85
CA ALA A 134 37.01 12.93 0.87
C ALA A 134 36.35 12.65 2.24
N CYS A 135 37.01 12.94 3.36
CA CYS A 135 36.40 12.82 4.70
C CYS A 135 35.50 14.01 5.02
N ILE A 136 35.85 15.20 4.51
CA ILE A 136 35.04 16.41 4.64
C ILE A 136 33.79 16.30 3.76
N GLU A 137 33.91 15.83 2.52
CA GLU A 137 32.78 15.55 1.63
C GLU A 137 31.85 14.48 2.21
N ARG A 138 32.38 13.47 2.91
CA ARG A 138 31.54 12.43 3.56
C ARG A 138 30.75 12.97 4.76
N LEU A 139 31.30 13.92 5.51
CA LEU A 139 30.59 14.64 6.58
C LEU A 139 29.57 15.64 6.01
N ILE A 140 29.92 16.35 4.92
CA ILE A 140 29.02 17.25 4.20
C ILE A 140 27.87 16.46 3.56
N TRP A 141 28.12 15.28 2.98
CA TRP A 141 27.07 14.39 2.45
C TRP A 141 26.12 13.87 3.53
N GLN A 142 26.63 13.57 4.74
CA GLN A 142 25.79 13.16 5.88
C GLN A 142 24.93 14.32 6.43
N GLU A 143 25.45 15.55 6.45
CA GLU A 143 24.67 16.73 6.86
C GLU A 143 23.71 17.21 5.76
N GLU A 144 24.08 17.10 4.48
CA GLU A 144 23.20 17.45 3.36
C GLU A 144 22.06 16.45 3.20
N ARG A 145 22.24 15.14 3.47
CA ARG A 145 21.13 14.17 3.52
C ARG A 145 20.14 14.46 4.65
N ARG A 146 20.63 14.88 5.82
CA ARG A 146 19.78 15.37 6.93
C ARG A 146 18.95 16.61 6.54
N GLY A 147 19.44 17.42 5.61
CA GLY A 147 18.71 18.55 5.04
C GLY A 147 17.85 18.22 3.81
N HIS A 148 18.27 17.28 2.96
CA HIS A 148 17.68 17.06 1.63
C HIS A 148 16.31 16.35 1.70
N HIS A 149 16.10 15.44 2.65
CA HIS A 149 14.79 14.82 2.83
C HIS A 149 13.73 15.81 3.36
N ALA A 150 14.17 16.86 4.07
CA ALA A 150 13.28 17.94 4.53
C ALA A 150 13.11 19.07 3.50
N LYS A 151 14.08 19.29 2.60
CA LYS A 151 14.16 20.50 1.75
C LYS A 151 13.67 20.34 0.31
N TYR A 152 13.57 19.11 -0.23
CA TYR A 152 13.08 18.89 -1.60
C TYR A 152 11.57 18.68 -1.70
N CYS A 153 10.84 18.74 -0.58
CA CYS A 153 9.39 18.73 -0.55
C CYS A 153 8.77 20.16 -0.49
N GLU A 154 9.56 21.19 -0.83
CA GLU A 154 9.07 22.58 -0.93
C GLU A 154 8.70 23.01 -2.36
N MET A 155 8.83 22.14 -3.38
CA MET A 155 8.31 22.45 -4.71
C MET A 155 6.83 22.08 -4.83
N GLU A 156 6.01 23.12 -4.91
CA GLU A 156 4.58 23.07 -5.25
C GLU A 156 4.32 22.12 -6.43
N ASP A 157 3.37 21.20 -6.24
CA ASP A 157 2.81 20.28 -7.24
C ASP A 157 3.64 19.05 -7.68
N CYS A 158 4.39 18.39 -6.80
CA CYS A 158 4.90 17.04 -7.09
C CYS A 158 4.00 15.90 -6.58
N ASP A 159 2.87 15.71 -7.23
CA ASP A 159 1.96 14.58 -6.99
C ASP A 159 2.53 13.24 -7.54
N ASP A 160 3.67 13.29 -8.23
CA ASP A 160 4.36 12.18 -8.91
C ASP A 160 5.73 11.83 -8.30
N CYS A 161 6.21 12.53 -7.27
CA CYS A 161 7.51 12.27 -6.63
C CYS A 161 7.52 11.02 -5.71
N LEU A 162 6.39 10.33 -5.55
CA LEU A 162 6.28 9.11 -4.74
C LEU A 162 6.58 7.84 -5.54
N ASP A 163 6.70 7.93 -6.87
CA ASP A 163 7.14 6.82 -7.72
C ASP A 163 8.67 6.94 -7.93
N GLY A 164 9.43 6.61 -6.89
CA GLY A 164 10.90 6.74 -6.85
C GLY A 164 11.65 5.77 -7.76
N ASN A 165 11.54 5.92 -9.08
CA ASN A 165 12.30 5.07 -10.00
C ASN A 165 12.71 5.81 -11.29
N GLU A 166 13.61 6.79 -11.18
CA GLU A 166 14.32 7.31 -12.34
C GLU A 166 15.74 7.77 -11.97
N TYR A 167 16.55 6.85 -11.43
CA TYR A 167 18.01 7.01 -11.47
C TYR A 167 18.52 6.47 -12.80
N SER A 168 18.95 7.40 -13.65
CA SER A 168 19.58 7.11 -14.94
C SER A 168 21.01 6.64 -14.70
N ASP A 169 21.23 5.41 -15.13
CA ASP A 169 22.47 4.70 -15.40
C ASP A 169 23.48 5.59 -16.17
N ALA A 170 24.32 6.32 -15.44
CA ALA A 170 25.48 7.01 -15.96
C ALA A 170 26.69 6.10 -15.73
N GLY A 171 27.05 5.36 -16.78
CA GLY A 171 28.07 4.32 -16.76
C GLY A 171 29.41 4.74 -16.14
N SER A 172 29.76 4.07 -15.04
CA SER A 172 31.12 3.96 -14.53
C SER A 172 31.63 2.56 -14.82
N ASP A 173 32.43 2.46 -15.88
CA ASP A 173 33.08 1.24 -16.37
C ASP A 173 34.46 1.11 -15.69
N GLU A 174 34.47 0.87 -14.37
CA GLU A 174 35.63 0.34 -13.65
C GLU A 174 35.12 -0.68 -12.61
N SER A 175 35.47 -1.94 -12.82
CA SER A 175 35.13 -3.10 -11.98
C SER A 175 35.64 -2.93 -10.55
N ASP A 176 34.75 -2.51 -9.64
CA ASP A 176 34.97 -2.48 -8.20
C ASP A 176 34.39 -3.76 -7.58
N ASP A 177 35.00 -4.91 -7.87
CA ASP A 177 34.63 -6.23 -7.33
C ASP A 177 34.73 -6.29 -5.78
N GLY A 178 35.26 -5.23 -5.14
CA GLY A 178 35.37 -5.12 -3.69
C GLY A 178 34.06 -4.76 -2.98
N ASP A 179 33.13 -4.07 -3.64
CA ASP A 179 31.93 -3.53 -2.98
C ASP A 179 30.78 -4.56 -2.89
N GLU A 180 30.67 -5.48 -3.86
CA GLU A 180 29.65 -6.54 -3.83
C GLU A 180 29.80 -7.47 -2.61
N ASN A 181 31.05 -7.86 -2.28
CA ASN A 181 31.34 -8.69 -1.11
C ASN A 181 31.01 -8.00 0.22
N LEU A 182 31.04 -6.66 0.26
CA LEU A 182 30.69 -5.90 1.45
C LEU A 182 29.18 -5.93 1.69
N VAL A 183 28.39 -5.71 0.64
CA VAL A 183 26.93 -5.74 0.72
C VAL A 183 26.45 -7.12 1.15
N ASP A 184 26.98 -8.18 0.55
CA ASP A 184 26.62 -9.56 0.92
C ASP A 184 26.91 -9.87 2.39
N LEU A 185 28.06 -9.43 2.90
CA LEU A 185 28.42 -9.63 4.31
C LEU A 185 27.54 -8.79 5.25
N VAL A 186 27.14 -7.57 4.86
CA VAL A 186 26.18 -6.76 5.64
C VAL A 186 24.83 -7.47 5.71
N VAL A 187 24.35 -7.99 4.59
CA VAL A 187 23.10 -8.76 4.51
C VAL A 187 23.16 -10.02 5.39
N GLU A 188 24.30 -10.71 5.41
CA GLU A 188 24.53 -11.86 6.30
C GLU A 188 24.46 -11.45 7.78
N LEU A 189 25.19 -10.40 8.17
CA LEU A 189 25.20 -9.90 9.56
C LEU A 189 23.82 -9.43 10.03
N MET A 190 23.09 -8.69 9.18
CA MET A 190 21.72 -8.26 9.45
C MET A 190 20.75 -9.45 9.59
N SER A 191 20.98 -10.53 8.83
CA SER A 191 20.16 -11.75 8.89
C SER A 191 20.44 -12.59 10.14
N GLU A 192 21.69 -12.62 10.63
CA GLU A 192 22.08 -13.34 11.84
C GLU A 192 21.56 -12.69 13.13
N GLY A 193 21.34 -11.37 13.13
CA GLY A 193 20.94 -10.61 14.31
C GLY A 193 19.61 -11.02 14.95
N GLY A 194 18.76 -11.78 14.25
CA GLY A 194 17.47 -12.30 14.74
C GLY A 194 16.38 -11.24 14.95
N ALA A 195 16.76 -10.02 15.32
CA ALA A 195 15.88 -8.87 15.53
C ALA A 195 15.00 -8.55 14.30
N LYS A 196 15.53 -8.78 13.09
CA LYS A 196 14.79 -8.65 11.82
C LYS A 196 13.45 -9.39 11.84
N TYR A 197 13.46 -10.68 12.21
CA TYR A 197 12.25 -11.51 12.20
C TYR A 197 11.24 -11.05 13.24
N ASP A 198 11.72 -10.60 14.40
CA ASP A 198 10.86 -10.06 15.45
C ASP A 198 10.21 -8.74 15.02
N ILE A 199 10.97 -7.84 14.37
CA ILE A 199 10.46 -6.55 13.87
C ILE A 199 9.48 -6.78 12.72
N HIS A 200 9.82 -7.62 11.74
CA HIS A 200 8.95 -8.00 10.62
C HIS A 200 7.61 -8.56 11.12
N SER A 201 7.69 -9.58 11.99
CA SER A 201 6.51 -10.22 12.58
C SER A 201 5.67 -9.22 13.39
N GLN A 202 6.32 -8.38 14.20
CA GLN A 202 5.62 -7.36 14.99
C GLN A 202 4.92 -6.32 14.11
N ARG A 203 5.56 -5.84 13.05
CA ARG A 203 4.97 -4.90 12.07
C ARG A 203 3.80 -5.52 11.31
N GLY A 204 3.94 -6.77 10.87
CA GLY A 204 2.83 -7.54 10.28
C GLY A 204 1.63 -7.66 11.23
N MET A 205 1.88 -7.96 12.52
CA MET A 205 0.83 -7.98 13.55
C MET A 205 0.23 -6.59 13.83
N ASN A 206 1.05 -5.53 13.82
CA ASN A 206 0.57 -4.15 13.98
C ASN A 206 -0.38 -3.78 12.85
N TRP A 207 -0.05 -4.14 11.61
CA TRP A 207 -0.93 -3.94 10.47
C TRP A 207 -2.26 -4.62 10.70
N GLU A 208 -2.26 -5.91 11.03
CA GLU A 208 -3.48 -6.65 11.34
C GLU A 208 -4.27 -5.93 12.46
N GLU A 209 -3.67 -5.59 13.60
CA GLU A 209 -4.37 -4.88 14.68
C GLU A 209 -4.97 -3.53 14.22
N ARG A 210 -4.32 -2.82 13.29
CA ARG A 210 -4.84 -1.57 12.73
C ARG A 210 -6.09 -1.79 11.90
N VAL A 211 -6.04 -2.68 10.90
CA VAL A 211 -7.08 -2.80 9.86
C VAL A 211 -8.13 -3.88 10.12
N PHE A 212 -7.90 -4.78 11.07
CA PHE A 212 -8.79 -5.92 11.28
C PHE A 212 -10.11 -5.51 11.97
N GLN A 213 -11.23 -5.68 11.26
CA GLN A 213 -12.55 -5.29 11.75
C GLN A 213 -13.18 -6.33 12.70
N PHE A 214 -12.68 -7.57 12.72
CA PHE A 214 -13.32 -8.61 13.51
C PHE A 214 -12.89 -8.56 14.97
N LYS A 215 -13.88 -8.28 15.81
CA LYS A 215 -13.77 -8.48 17.26
C LYS A 215 -13.74 -9.98 17.55
N CYS A 216 -12.56 -10.54 17.81
CA CYS A 216 -12.48 -11.86 18.43
C CYS A 216 -13.35 -11.85 19.69
N CYS A 217 -14.22 -12.85 19.88
CA CYS A 217 -15.17 -12.90 20.99
C CYS A 217 -14.52 -12.77 22.39
N LYS A 218 -13.19 -12.91 22.46
CA LYS A 218 -12.38 -12.76 23.67
C LYS A 218 -11.72 -11.39 23.81
N ASP A 219 -11.47 -10.63 22.73
CA ASP A 219 -10.87 -9.30 22.83
C ASP A 219 -11.95 -8.22 22.82
N LYS A 220 -11.98 -7.40 23.87
CA LYS A 220 -12.96 -6.31 24.00
C LYS A 220 -12.51 -5.04 23.30
N ARG A 221 -11.25 -4.95 22.86
CA ARG A 221 -10.74 -3.80 22.13
C ARG A 221 -11.56 -3.56 20.87
N THR A 222 -11.90 -2.29 20.64
CA THR A 222 -12.47 -1.84 19.37
C THR A 222 -11.32 -1.62 18.41
N PRO A 223 -11.37 -2.18 17.19
CA PRO A 223 -10.37 -1.93 16.16
C PRO A 223 -10.09 -0.44 15.98
N LYS A 224 -8.81 -0.06 15.78
CA LYS A 224 -8.45 1.35 15.51
C LYS A 224 -9.16 1.86 14.26
N ILE A 225 -9.25 1.03 13.21
CA ILE A 225 -9.92 1.36 11.96
C ILE A 225 -11.41 1.71 12.13
N ASP A 226 -12.13 1.13 13.08
CA ASP A 226 -13.57 1.41 13.29
C ASP A 226 -13.84 2.89 13.56
N LYS A 227 -12.91 3.56 14.26
CA LYS A 227 -12.99 4.98 14.53
C LYS A 227 -12.88 5.79 13.23
N LEU A 228 -11.94 5.41 12.36
CA LEU A 228 -11.70 6.04 11.06
C LEU A 228 -12.86 5.79 10.09
N LEU A 229 -13.42 4.59 10.08
CA LEU A 229 -14.59 4.27 9.26
C LEU A 229 -15.84 5.02 9.69
N LYS A 230 -16.02 5.27 11.01
CA LYS A 230 -17.07 6.16 11.49
C LYS A 230 -16.87 7.60 11.01
N ILE A 231 -15.63 8.08 10.94
CA ILE A 231 -15.34 9.41 10.39
C ILE A 231 -15.68 9.45 8.90
N LEU A 232 -15.29 8.42 8.13
CA LEU A 232 -15.65 8.29 6.72
C LEU A 232 -17.18 8.32 6.52
N GLU A 233 -17.93 7.63 7.37
CA GLU A 233 -19.40 7.63 7.31
C GLU A 233 -20.01 8.97 7.69
N LEU A 234 -19.62 9.53 8.84
CA LEU A 234 -20.23 10.73 9.40
C LEU A 234 -19.86 12.01 8.62
N ASP A 235 -18.59 12.16 8.26
CA ASP A 235 -18.09 13.40 7.66
C ASP A 235 -18.14 13.38 6.13
N PHE A 236 -18.05 12.20 5.52
CA PHE A 236 -17.98 12.04 4.07
C PHE A 236 -19.18 11.30 3.47
N GLY A 237 -20.01 10.66 4.30
CA GLY A 237 -21.20 9.93 3.84
C GLY A 237 -20.85 8.73 2.95
N LEU A 238 -19.68 8.13 3.15
CA LEU A 238 -19.20 6.91 2.49
C LEU A 238 -18.87 5.85 3.54
N SER A 239 -18.87 4.59 3.15
CA SER A 239 -18.39 3.47 3.98
C SER A 239 -17.17 2.85 3.31
N ALA A 240 -16.40 2.03 4.02
CA ALA A 240 -15.36 1.22 3.40
C ALA A 240 -15.57 -0.25 3.71
N VAL A 241 -15.29 -1.09 2.72
CA VAL A 241 -15.22 -2.54 2.85
C VAL A 241 -13.74 -2.92 2.76
N ILE A 242 -13.24 -3.60 3.78
CA ILE A 242 -11.85 -4.04 3.87
C ILE A 242 -11.84 -5.57 3.79
N SER A 243 -10.94 -6.12 3.00
CA SER A 243 -10.80 -7.57 2.81
C SER A 243 -9.31 -7.94 2.78
N HIS A 244 -8.94 -8.95 3.56
CA HIS A 244 -7.60 -9.53 3.56
C HIS A 244 -7.62 -10.80 2.70
N GLN A 245 -6.62 -10.98 1.85
CA GLN A 245 -6.50 -12.17 1.02
C GLN A 245 -5.03 -12.59 0.88
N ARG A 246 -4.82 -13.90 0.68
CA ARG A 246 -3.53 -14.41 0.22
C ARG A 246 -3.36 -14.10 -1.26
N ILE A 247 -2.18 -13.61 -1.61
CA ILE A 247 -1.72 -13.46 -2.98
C ILE A 247 -1.49 -14.89 -3.51
N LYS A 248 -2.06 -15.18 -4.69
CA LYS A 248 -1.90 -16.49 -5.31
C LYS A 248 -0.42 -16.74 -5.57
N LEU A 249 0.03 -17.98 -5.41
CA LEU A 249 1.44 -18.34 -5.65
C LEU A 249 1.93 -17.90 -7.04
N LYS A 250 1.08 -17.99 -8.07
CA LYS A 250 1.39 -17.54 -9.44
C LYS A 250 1.60 -16.02 -9.56
N ASP A 251 1.00 -15.25 -8.65
CA ASP A 251 1.03 -13.78 -8.62
C ASP A 251 2.02 -13.27 -7.57
N ALA A 252 2.53 -14.13 -6.67
CA ALA A 252 3.54 -13.78 -5.67
C ALA A 252 4.82 -13.22 -6.30
N LYS A 253 5.14 -13.61 -7.54
CA LYS A 253 6.23 -13.04 -8.34
C LYS A 253 6.07 -11.54 -8.66
N PHE A 254 4.91 -10.95 -8.43
CA PHE A 254 4.68 -9.51 -8.62
C PHE A 254 4.79 -8.72 -7.31
N VAL A 255 4.88 -9.42 -6.18
CA VAL A 255 5.34 -8.79 -4.94
C VAL A 255 6.82 -8.51 -5.16
N PRO A 256 7.29 -7.25 -5.01
CA PRO A 256 8.71 -6.98 -4.91
C PRO A 256 9.19 -7.66 -3.63
N TYR A 257 9.74 -8.86 -3.79
CA TYR A 257 9.98 -9.82 -2.72
C TYR A 257 11.48 -10.01 -2.58
N ASP A 258 12.02 -9.77 -1.39
CA ASP A 258 13.37 -10.25 -1.08
C ASP A 258 13.28 -11.73 -0.67
N TYR A 259 13.85 -12.61 -1.50
CA TYR A 259 13.91 -14.05 -1.26
C TYR A 259 14.56 -14.40 0.09
N SER A 260 15.33 -13.48 0.71
CA SER A 260 15.95 -13.67 2.02
C SER A 260 14.97 -13.72 3.19
N LEU A 261 13.75 -13.19 3.02
CA LEU A 261 12.75 -13.00 4.09
C LEU A 261 11.67 -14.06 4.17
N ALA A 262 11.57 -14.95 3.19
CA ALA A 262 10.50 -15.94 3.16
C ALA A 262 10.56 -16.89 4.35
N SER A 263 9.69 -16.63 5.32
CA SER A 263 9.03 -17.70 6.05
C SER A 263 8.45 -18.65 5.00
N TYR A 264 9.04 -19.84 4.87
CA TYR A 264 8.64 -20.87 3.90
C TYR A 264 7.16 -21.28 4.01
N ASP A 265 6.41 -20.78 5.00
CA ASP A 265 5.07 -21.24 5.37
C ASP A 265 3.96 -20.18 5.18
N GLU A 266 4.28 -18.90 5.02
CA GLU A 266 3.25 -17.85 4.87
C GLU A 266 3.23 -17.26 3.45
N ALA A 267 2.21 -17.66 2.68
CA ALA A 267 1.94 -17.01 1.41
C ALA A 267 1.69 -15.50 1.62
N ALA A 268 2.33 -14.67 0.80
CA ALA A 268 2.20 -13.21 0.84
C ALA A 268 0.72 -12.79 0.91
N LYS A 269 0.43 -11.79 1.73
CA LYS A 269 -0.93 -11.31 2.00
C LYS A 269 -1.13 -9.94 1.39
N THR A 270 -2.36 -9.51 1.23
CA THR A 270 -2.69 -8.14 0.84
C THR A 270 -4.02 -7.73 1.45
N THR A 271 -4.18 -6.43 1.71
CA THR A 271 -5.42 -5.84 2.18
C THR A 271 -6.02 -4.99 1.07
N LEU A 272 -7.19 -5.40 0.59
CA LEU A 272 -7.97 -4.66 -0.38
C LEU A 272 -8.99 -3.76 0.33
N CYS A 273 -9.19 -2.55 -0.16
CA CYS A 273 -10.19 -1.63 0.35
C CYS A 273 -11.04 -1.03 -0.76
N TYR A 274 -12.33 -0.91 -0.49
CA TYR A 274 -13.30 -0.33 -1.40
C TYR A 274 -14.19 0.69 -0.70
N LEU A 275 -14.28 1.89 -1.25
CA LEU A 275 -15.25 2.89 -0.83
C LEU A 275 -16.63 2.56 -1.38
N THR A 276 -17.64 2.54 -0.52
CA THR A 276 -19.03 2.21 -0.85
C THR A 276 -20.00 3.25 -0.30
N LEU A 277 -21.28 3.15 -0.69
CA LEU A 277 -22.34 3.99 -0.12
C LEU A 277 -22.90 3.36 1.17
N PRO A 278 -23.14 4.16 2.24
CA PRO A 278 -23.74 3.66 3.47
C PRO A 278 -25.09 2.99 3.19
N HIS A 279 -25.35 1.87 3.87
CA HIS A 279 -26.60 1.10 3.81
C HIS A 279 -26.94 0.39 2.49
N LYS A 280 -26.14 0.52 1.42
CA LYS A 280 -26.31 -0.30 0.21
C LYS A 280 -25.58 -1.63 0.27
N VAL A 281 -24.59 -1.75 1.15
CA VAL A 281 -23.91 -3.01 1.41
C VAL A 281 -24.52 -3.60 2.66
N ARG A 282 -25.45 -4.53 2.49
CA ARG A 282 -25.83 -5.42 3.58
C ARG A 282 -24.79 -6.53 3.61
N THR A 283 -23.68 -6.27 4.29
CA THR A 283 -22.65 -7.25 4.60
C THR A 283 -23.18 -8.18 5.69
N ASP A 284 -24.28 -8.90 5.41
CA ASP A 284 -24.59 -10.12 6.13
C ASP A 284 -23.60 -11.18 5.60
N PHE A 285 -22.30 -10.96 5.87
CA PHE A 285 -21.30 -11.99 5.73
C PHE A 285 -21.66 -13.02 6.79
N VAL A 286 -22.37 -14.06 6.37
CA VAL A 286 -22.26 -15.33 7.07
C VAL A 286 -20.81 -15.70 6.87
N GLY A 287 -19.99 -15.40 7.87
CA GLY A 287 -18.68 -15.99 7.97
C GLY A 287 -18.91 -17.48 7.81
N ASN A 288 -18.48 -18.04 6.69
CA ASN A 288 -18.14 -19.45 6.73
C ASN A 288 -17.13 -19.54 7.86
N GLU A 289 -17.52 -20.18 8.96
CA GLU A 289 -16.69 -20.36 10.15
C GLU A 289 -15.38 -21.11 9.85
N ASP A 290 -15.21 -21.58 8.60
CA ASP A 290 -13.99 -22.16 8.06
C ASP A 290 -13.03 -21.15 7.39
N LEU A 291 -13.36 -19.84 7.39
CA LEU A 291 -12.51 -18.79 6.80
C LEU A 291 -11.39 -18.30 7.72
N TRP A 292 -11.50 -18.59 9.02
CA TRP A 292 -10.62 -18.12 10.08
C TRP A 292 -10.65 -19.16 11.20
N SER A 293 -9.89 -20.24 11.06
CA SER A 293 -9.44 -20.93 12.26
C SER A 293 -8.70 -19.88 13.11
N CYS A 294 -8.80 -19.94 14.44
CA CYS A 294 -7.92 -19.17 15.33
C CYS A 294 -6.42 -19.55 15.15
N GLU A 295 -6.07 -20.25 14.07
CA GLU A 295 -4.77 -20.77 13.65
C GLU A 295 -4.30 -20.15 12.31
N GLY A 296 -4.94 -19.09 11.78
CA GLY A 296 -4.33 -18.25 10.72
C GLY A 296 -4.44 -18.77 9.28
N GLU A 297 -5.39 -19.67 8.98
CA GLU A 297 -5.62 -20.10 7.60
C GLU A 297 -6.37 -19.03 6.79
N VAL A 298 -5.62 -18.25 6.00
CA VAL A 298 -6.20 -17.35 4.99
C VAL A 298 -6.55 -18.18 3.75
N LEU A 299 -7.76 -18.05 3.22
CA LEU A 299 -8.17 -18.78 2.03
C LEU A 299 -7.36 -18.36 0.79
N GLU A 300 -6.89 -19.36 0.06
CA GLU A 300 -6.27 -19.18 -1.25
C GLU A 300 -7.33 -18.80 -2.30
N GLY A 301 -7.18 -17.63 -2.90
CA GLY A 301 -7.56 -17.43 -4.30
C GLY A 301 -9.01 -17.07 -4.65
N TYR A 302 -9.88 -16.74 -3.70
CA TYR A 302 -11.16 -16.11 -4.02
C TYR A 302 -11.00 -14.58 -4.09
N ASN A 303 -11.01 -14.04 -5.30
CA ASN A 303 -11.21 -12.60 -5.52
C ASN A 303 -12.59 -12.24 -4.98
N PHE A 304 -12.65 -11.75 -3.74
CA PHE A 304 -13.88 -11.52 -2.96
C PHE A 304 -14.90 -10.57 -3.63
N MET A 305 -14.56 -9.96 -4.77
CA MET A 305 -15.32 -8.87 -5.38
C MET A 305 -15.63 -9.06 -6.88
N SER A 306 -15.31 -10.20 -7.50
CA SER A 306 -15.73 -10.46 -8.89
C SER A 306 -17.18 -10.98 -8.95
N THR A 307 -18.13 -10.22 -8.41
CA THR A 307 -19.56 -10.57 -8.51
C THR A 307 -20.18 -9.85 -9.69
N ILE A 308 -20.88 -10.57 -10.55
CA ILE A 308 -21.62 -10.02 -11.68
C ILE A 308 -22.66 -9.01 -11.16
N ILE A 309 -22.60 -7.77 -11.64
CA ILE A 309 -23.47 -6.70 -11.15
C ILE A 309 -24.65 -6.46 -12.10
N ASP A 310 -25.88 -6.50 -11.57
CA ASP A 310 -27.08 -6.08 -12.30
C ASP A 310 -27.11 -4.55 -12.47
N ARG A 311 -27.07 -4.09 -13.73
CA ARG A 311 -27.10 -2.68 -14.15
C ARG A 311 -28.23 -1.86 -13.54
N SER A 312 -29.36 -2.47 -13.21
CA SER A 312 -30.51 -1.76 -12.64
C SER A 312 -30.32 -1.41 -11.15
N THR A 313 -29.49 -2.17 -10.43
CA THR A 313 -29.09 -1.87 -9.03
C THR A 313 -28.06 -0.74 -8.94
N LEU A 314 -27.57 -0.30 -10.10
CA LEU A 314 -26.41 0.55 -10.26
C LEU A 314 -26.73 2.00 -10.56
N ASP A 315 -27.98 2.44 -10.51
CA ASP A 315 -28.23 3.87 -10.67
C ASP A 315 -27.79 4.62 -9.40
N ILE A 316 -26.53 5.09 -9.38
CA ILE A 316 -26.13 6.16 -8.45
C ILE A 316 -26.67 7.49 -8.95
N THR A 317 -27.21 8.25 -8.02
CA THR A 317 -27.57 9.64 -8.28
C THR A 317 -26.31 10.47 -8.55
N GLU A 318 -26.45 11.55 -9.32
CA GLU A 318 -25.35 12.50 -9.53
C GLU A 318 -24.79 13.04 -8.20
N LYS A 319 -25.64 13.24 -7.19
CA LYS A 319 -25.22 13.64 -5.84
C LYS A 319 -24.28 12.62 -5.18
N GLN A 320 -24.53 11.32 -5.38
CA GLN A 320 -23.65 10.26 -4.87
C GLN A 320 -22.33 10.24 -5.63
N ARG A 321 -22.34 10.38 -6.96
CA ARG A 321 -21.12 10.49 -7.77
C ARG A 321 -20.26 11.68 -7.34
N LEU A 322 -20.88 12.85 -7.15
CA LEU A 322 -20.20 14.05 -6.66
C LEU A 322 -19.65 13.86 -5.24
N ARG A 323 -20.32 13.07 -4.39
CA ARG A 323 -19.83 12.72 -3.06
C ARG A 323 -18.53 11.92 -3.14
N PHE A 324 -18.48 10.86 -3.95
CA PHE A 324 -17.23 10.13 -4.18
C PHE A 324 -16.11 11.04 -4.66
N GLY A 325 -16.36 11.86 -5.70
CA GLY A 325 -15.36 12.78 -6.23
C GLY A 325 -14.85 13.78 -5.20
N ARG A 326 -15.74 14.37 -4.38
CA ARG A 326 -15.35 15.29 -3.31
C ARG A 326 -14.56 14.59 -2.20
N THR A 327 -14.97 13.40 -1.80
CA THR A 327 -14.26 12.64 -0.76
C THR A 327 -12.89 12.22 -1.23
N MET A 328 -12.76 11.66 -2.43
CA MET A 328 -11.46 11.28 -3.00
C MET A 328 -10.55 12.49 -3.11
N LYS A 329 -11.04 13.62 -3.65
CA LYS A 329 -10.25 14.87 -3.71
C LYS A 329 -9.80 15.32 -2.31
N ARG A 330 -10.74 15.42 -1.36
CA ARG A 330 -10.46 15.95 -0.02
C ARG A 330 -9.51 15.07 0.78
N LEU A 331 -9.57 13.76 0.58
CA LEU A 331 -8.68 12.79 1.19
C LEU A 331 -7.46 12.47 0.32
N GLY A 332 -7.21 13.17 -0.79
CA GLY A 332 -6.06 12.90 -1.66
C GLY A 332 -5.97 11.45 -2.16
N LEU A 333 -7.12 10.83 -2.44
CA LEU A 333 -7.22 9.44 -2.88
C LEU A 333 -7.30 9.37 -4.40
N LYS A 334 -6.64 8.36 -4.96
CA LYS A 334 -6.76 7.95 -6.35
C LYS A 334 -7.36 6.53 -6.38
N PRO A 335 -8.11 6.16 -7.43
CA PRO A 335 -8.43 4.75 -7.66
C PRO A 335 -7.15 3.94 -7.66
N TYR A 336 -7.15 2.82 -6.95
CA TYR A 336 -5.98 1.97 -6.80
C TYR A 336 -6.37 0.52 -7.07
N PHE A 337 -5.56 -0.17 -7.86
CA PHE A 337 -5.75 -1.59 -8.13
C PHE A 337 -4.52 -2.37 -7.73
N HIS A 338 -4.70 -3.35 -6.85
CA HIS A 338 -3.65 -4.26 -6.49
C HIS A 338 -3.48 -5.30 -7.62
N PHE A 339 -2.23 -5.66 -7.97
CA PHE A 339 -1.95 -6.60 -9.06
C PHE A 339 -2.65 -7.96 -8.90
N SER A 340 -2.88 -8.39 -7.66
CA SER A 340 -3.63 -9.62 -7.34
C SER A 340 -5.06 -9.63 -7.90
N GLN A 341 -5.63 -8.47 -8.23
CA GLN A 341 -6.97 -8.33 -8.80
C GLN A 341 -6.97 -8.41 -10.34
N VAL A 342 -5.81 -8.22 -10.98
CA VAL A 342 -5.64 -8.06 -12.42
C VAL A 342 -5.53 -9.42 -13.12
N GLY A 343 -4.86 -10.39 -12.49
CA GLY A 343 -4.40 -11.63 -13.12
C GLY A 343 -5.49 -12.59 -13.62
N ASP A 344 -6.70 -12.57 -13.04
CA ASP A 344 -7.77 -13.50 -13.44
C ASP A 344 -8.85 -12.88 -14.31
N ASN A 345 -8.97 -11.55 -14.32
CA ASN A 345 -10.14 -10.85 -14.87
C ASN A 345 -9.88 -10.19 -16.23
N LEU A 346 -8.61 -10.09 -16.64
CA LEU A 346 -8.23 -9.57 -17.95
C LEU A 346 -7.74 -10.73 -18.83
N PRO A 347 -8.30 -10.93 -20.03
CA PRO A 347 -7.79 -11.92 -20.96
C PRO A 347 -6.31 -11.61 -21.23
N THR A 348 -5.44 -12.49 -20.74
CA THR A 348 -4.00 -12.38 -20.95
C THR A 348 -3.77 -12.60 -22.44
N SER A 349 -3.23 -11.60 -23.14
CA SER A 349 -2.83 -11.77 -24.55
C SER A 349 -1.63 -12.71 -24.71
N LEU A 350 -0.96 -13.05 -23.59
CA LEU A 350 0.08 -14.04 -23.53
C LEU A 350 -0.55 -15.33 -23.00
N SER A 351 -0.76 -16.28 -23.90
CA SER A 351 -1.17 -17.63 -23.50
C SER A 351 -0.13 -18.19 -22.53
N THR A 352 -0.55 -19.02 -21.58
CA THR A 352 0.38 -19.84 -20.79
C THR A 352 1.30 -20.70 -21.68
N ASP A 353 0.91 -20.95 -22.92
CA ASP A 353 1.75 -21.59 -23.94
C ASP A 353 2.84 -20.67 -24.51
N ASP A 354 2.61 -19.35 -24.57
CA ASP A 354 3.62 -18.37 -24.97
C ASP A 354 4.68 -18.18 -23.88
N GLN A 355 4.29 -18.22 -22.60
CA GLN A 355 5.26 -18.18 -21.49
C GLN A 355 6.15 -19.43 -21.43
N LYS A 356 5.62 -20.60 -21.81
CA LYS A 356 6.40 -21.85 -21.89
C LYS A 356 7.31 -21.92 -23.12
N THR A 357 6.98 -21.22 -24.19
CA THR A 357 7.82 -21.20 -25.41
C THR A 357 8.94 -20.16 -25.36
N VAL A 358 8.86 -19.15 -24.49
CA VAL A 358 9.85 -18.07 -24.42
C VAL A 358 11.09 -18.42 -23.57
N LEU A 359 11.02 -19.43 -22.69
CA LEU A 359 12.16 -19.82 -21.84
C LEU A 359 12.57 -21.28 -22.08
N PRO A 360 13.54 -21.56 -22.96
CA PRO A 360 14.18 -22.87 -23.02
C PRO A 360 14.82 -23.23 -21.66
N ALA A 361 14.89 -24.52 -21.34
CA ALA A 361 15.41 -25.02 -20.05
C ALA A 361 16.85 -24.58 -19.69
N ASN A 362 17.56 -23.90 -20.59
CA ASN A 362 18.94 -23.44 -20.46
C ASN A 362 19.07 -21.89 -20.46
N THR A 363 18.03 -21.12 -20.19
CA THR A 363 18.15 -19.66 -20.06
C THR A 363 19.04 -19.28 -18.89
N THR A 364 19.89 -18.28 -19.11
CA THR A 364 20.77 -17.72 -18.08
C THR A 364 19.95 -16.98 -17.02
N ASP A 365 20.51 -16.77 -15.82
CA ASP A 365 19.82 -16.01 -14.77
C ASP A 365 19.54 -14.56 -15.19
N VAL A 366 20.40 -14.00 -16.04
CA VAL A 366 20.21 -12.68 -16.67
C VAL A 366 18.93 -12.65 -17.51
N ASP A 367 18.69 -13.68 -18.33
CA ASP A 367 17.46 -13.78 -19.14
C ASP A 367 16.20 -13.87 -18.26
N ARG A 368 16.30 -14.60 -17.13
CA ARG A 368 15.20 -14.74 -16.17
C ARG A 368 14.86 -13.41 -15.49
N LEU A 369 15.87 -12.68 -15.02
CA LEU A 369 15.69 -11.35 -14.42
C LEU A 369 15.08 -10.37 -15.43
N GLN A 370 15.54 -10.40 -16.69
CA GLN A 370 14.98 -9.53 -17.72
C GLN A 370 13.52 -9.86 -18.05
N VAL A 371 13.17 -11.15 -18.13
CA VAL A 371 11.77 -11.59 -18.34
C VAL A 371 10.89 -11.23 -17.15
N HIS A 372 11.40 -11.39 -15.93
CA HIS A 372 10.71 -10.99 -14.71
C HIS A 372 10.43 -9.48 -14.69
N LYS A 373 11.44 -8.65 -14.94
CA LYS A 373 11.30 -7.19 -15.06
C LYS A 373 10.25 -6.79 -16.09
N ARG A 374 10.30 -7.36 -17.31
CA ARG A 374 9.29 -7.11 -18.35
C ARG A 374 7.87 -7.52 -17.92
N THR A 375 7.75 -8.60 -17.16
CA THR A 375 6.44 -9.08 -16.68
C THR A 375 5.88 -8.13 -15.62
N ILE A 376 6.72 -7.62 -14.71
CA ILE A 376 6.36 -6.57 -13.74
C ILE A 376 5.96 -5.29 -14.47
N ASP A 377 6.76 -4.86 -15.44
CA ASP A 377 6.48 -3.65 -16.22
C ASP A 377 5.13 -3.74 -16.98
N ASP A 378 4.84 -4.86 -17.64
CA ASP A 378 3.54 -5.10 -18.30
C ASP A 378 2.38 -5.12 -17.29
N MET A 379 2.58 -5.71 -16.10
CA MET A 379 1.57 -5.69 -15.04
C MET A 379 1.30 -4.28 -14.52
N ASN A 380 2.35 -3.51 -14.24
CA ASN A 380 2.27 -2.12 -13.81
C ASN A 380 1.62 -1.24 -14.89
N GLU A 381 1.94 -1.46 -16.16
CA GLU A 381 1.27 -0.75 -17.26
C GLU A 381 -0.23 -1.09 -17.30
N ARG A 382 -0.61 -2.36 -17.06
CA ARG A 382 -2.02 -2.76 -16.98
C ARG A 382 -2.73 -2.09 -15.82
N VAL A 383 -2.13 -2.06 -14.64
CA VAL A 383 -2.65 -1.33 -13.47
C VAL A 383 -2.82 0.15 -13.80
N LYS A 384 -1.79 0.82 -14.33
CA LYS A 384 -1.85 2.24 -14.75
C LYS A 384 -2.93 2.49 -15.81
N ARG A 385 -3.13 1.57 -16.76
CA ARG A 385 -4.23 1.65 -17.75
C ARG A 385 -5.59 1.53 -17.08
N LEU A 386 -5.75 0.65 -16.09
CA LEU A 386 -6.99 0.54 -15.31
C LEU A 386 -7.26 1.82 -14.52
N GLU A 387 -6.24 2.40 -13.89
CA GLU A 387 -6.37 3.64 -13.12
C GLU A 387 -6.71 4.86 -13.99
N ARG A 388 -6.12 4.96 -15.18
CA ARG A 388 -6.35 6.08 -16.13
C ARG A 388 -7.62 5.94 -16.95
N SER A 389 -8.12 4.73 -17.10
CA SER A 389 -9.36 4.52 -17.84
C SER A 389 -10.49 5.29 -17.15
N GLU A 390 -11.55 5.66 -17.88
CA GLU A 390 -12.76 6.32 -17.31
C GLU A 390 -13.58 5.34 -16.42
N TRP A 391 -12.86 4.48 -15.73
CA TRP A 391 -13.25 3.24 -15.14
C TRP A 391 -13.09 3.38 -13.62
N PRO A 392 -14.02 2.82 -12.84
CA PRO A 392 -15.16 2.05 -13.29
C PRO A 392 -16.42 2.90 -13.25
N LYS A 393 -16.95 3.33 -14.40
CA LYS A 393 -18.42 3.23 -14.58
C LYS A 393 -18.75 1.76 -14.84
N LEU A 394 -18.48 0.94 -13.83
CA LEU A 394 -18.92 -0.44 -13.70
C LEU A 394 -18.43 -1.47 -14.70
N MET A 395 -17.77 -2.51 -14.19
CA MET A 395 -18.00 -3.91 -14.58
C MET A 395 -18.61 -4.10 -15.98
N SER A 396 -17.82 -3.94 -17.03
CA SER A 396 -18.19 -4.51 -18.32
C SER A 396 -17.93 -6.02 -18.27
N LEU A 397 -18.82 -6.73 -17.58
CA LEU A 397 -19.12 -8.09 -17.97
C LEU A 397 -20.03 -8.00 -19.19
N VAL A 398 -19.42 -8.25 -20.35
CA VAL A 398 -19.88 -9.07 -21.47
C VAL A 398 -19.22 -8.51 -22.73
N ALA A 399 -18.08 -9.07 -23.09
CA ALA A 399 -17.71 -9.19 -24.49
C ALA A 399 -17.74 -10.68 -24.85
N SER A 400 -18.81 -11.06 -25.54
CA SER A 400 -18.85 -12.16 -26.51
C SER A 400 -18.88 -13.60 -25.99
N SER A 401 -20.05 -14.01 -25.49
CA SER A 401 -20.63 -15.29 -25.93
C SER A 401 -21.43 -15.09 -27.22
N MET A 402 -20.77 -14.67 -28.30
CA MET A 402 -21.31 -14.81 -29.66
C MET A 402 -20.17 -15.07 -30.66
N PHE A 403 -19.55 -16.23 -30.53
CA PHE A 403 -19.34 -17.03 -31.73
C PHE A 403 -20.72 -17.38 -32.26
N MET A 404 -21.11 -16.74 -33.36
CA MET A 404 -22.04 -17.34 -34.28
C MET A 404 -21.45 -18.68 -34.73
N CYS A 405 -22.07 -19.77 -34.29
CA CYS A 405 -21.99 -21.04 -34.99
C CYS A 405 -23.42 -21.59 -35.12
N LYS A 406 -23.99 -21.21 -36.28
CA LYS A 406 -25.14 -21.75 -37.04
C LYS A 406 -26.37 -22.29 -36.31
#